data_AF-A0A7X5IAR8-F1
#
_entry.id   AF-A0A7X5IAR8-F1
#
_cell.length_a   1.000
_cell.length_b   1.000
_cell.length_c   1.000
_cell.angle_alpha   90.00
_cell.angle_beta   90.00
_cell.angle_gamma   90.00
#
_symmetry.space_group_name_H-M   'P 1'
#
loop_
_entity.id
_entity.type
_entity.pdbx_description
1 polymer ?
#
loop_
_entity_poly.entity_id
_entity_poly.type
_entity_poly.pdbx_seq_one_letter_code
_entity_poly.pdbx_strand_id
1 'polypeptide(L)'
;MPNASELAQDRLAYFPHDSNASNDIKCQRLIRRLGWSGYGRWWRVCELLASNKGHVIPFSTEEDKLILGDVLQFGDGSNFCELLCIEEVTAFVDQLLSIGLLQTDENGCLENPRMHENALSFGKKRAAGRKGGRPRKNPQPDQNA
;
A
#
# COMPACT_ATOMS: atom_id res chain seq x y z
N MET A 1 -5.04 18.73 -16.58
CA MET A 1 -3.74 18.11 -16.23
C MET A 1 -3.93 17.44 -14.89
N PRO A 2 -3.58 16.15 -14.73
CA PRO A 2 -3.83 15.49 -13.48
C PRO A 2 -3.00 16.13 -12.36
N ASN A 3 -3.64 16.36 -11.21
CA ASN A 3 -2.99 16.97 -10.05
C ASN A 3 -2.13 15.94 -9.30
N ALA A 4 -1.37 16.39 -8.30
CA ALA A 4 -0.46 15.51 -7.56
C ALA A 4 -1.18 14.36 -6.84
N SER A 5 -2.42 14.58 -6.39
CA SER A 5 -3.23 13.56 -5.70
C SER A 5 -3.70 12.47 -6.66
N GLU A 6 -4.14 12.85 -7.86
CA GLU A 6 -4.52 11.88 -8.90
C GLU A 6 -3.32 11.03 -9.34
N LEU A 7 -2.14 11.65 -9.46
CA LEU A 7 -0.89 10.94 -9.78
C LEU A 7 -0.32 10.14 -8.60
N ALA A 8 -0.78 10.40 -7.38
CA ALA A 8 -0.41 9.61 -6.21
C ALA A 8 -1.12 8.25 -6.20
N GLN A 9 -2.29 8.13 -6.83
CA GLN A 9 -3.03 6.86 -6.91
C GLN A 9 -2.32 5.80 -7.77
N ASP A 10 -1.36 6.21 -8.61
CA ASP A 10 -0.60 5.29 -9.44
C ASP A 10 0.39 4.46 -8.60
N ARG A 11 0.46 3.17 -8.93
CA ARG A 11 1.34 2.15 -8.31
C ARG A 11 2.76 2.65 -8.03
N LEU A 12 3.33 2.21 -6.92
CA LEU A 12 4.70 2.52 -6.53
C LEU A 12 5.61 1.34 -6.88
N ALA A 13 6.65 1.60 -7.68
CA ALA A 13 7.71 0.62 -7.97
C ALA A 13 8.68 0.44 -6.77
N TYR A 14 8.70 1.42 -5.87
CA TYR A 14 9.49 1.42 -4.64
C TYR A 14 8.78 2.31 -3.61
N PHE A 15 8.86 1.92 -2.34
CA PHE A 15 8.47 2.74 -1.21
C PHE A 15 9.58 2.69 -0.14
N PRO A 16 9.75 3.76 0.65
CA PRO A 16 10.76 3.78 1.71
C PRO A 16 10.52 2.68 2.74
N HIS A 17 11.56 1.89 3.00
CA HIS A 17 11.64 0.93 4.10
C HIS A 17 12.71 1.43 5.08
N ASP A 18 12.35 1.69 6.33
CA ASP A 18 13.32 2.13 7.32
C ASP A 18 14.11 0.93 7.85
N SER A 19 15.44 1.03 7.85
CA SER A 19 16.31 -0.02 8.39
C SER A 19 16.07 -0.33 9.86
N ASN A 20 15.45 0.60 10.59
CA ASN A 20 15.09 0.49 12.00
C ASN A 20 13.57 0.35 12.23
N ALA A 21 12.77 0.03 11.20
CA ALA A 21 11.32 -0.06 11.32
C ALA A 21 10.84 -1.06 12.39
N SER A 22 11.64 -2.09 12.70
CA SER A 22 11.36 -3.03 13.79
C SER A 22 11.45 -2.41 15.18
N ASN A 23 12.05 -1.23 15.33
CA ASN A 23 12.12 -0.48 16.58
C ASN A 23 10.85 0.36 16.86
N ASP A 24 9.99 0.54 15.87
CA ASP A 24 8.69 1.20 16.08
C ASP A 24 7.82 0.37 17.04
N ILE A 25 7.14 1.04 17.98
CA ILE A 25 6.36 0.36 19.02
C ILE A 25 5.24 -0.52 18.45
N LYS A 26 4.65 -0.17 17.30
CA LYS A 26 3.62 -0.97 16.64
C LYS A 26 4.24 -2.23 16.05
N CYS A 27 5.40 -2.11 15.40
CA CYS A 27 6.17 -3.25 14.90
C CYS A 27 6.65 -4.17 16.04
N GLN A 28 7.12 -3.61 17.16
CA GLN A 28 7.50 -4.39 18.34
C GLN A 28 6.30 -5.15 18.93
N ARG A 29 5.12 -4.52 19.01
CA ARG A 29 3.88 -5.20 19.43
C ARG A 29 3.51 -6.34 18.48
N LEU A 30 3.62 -6.13 17.18
CA LEU A 30 3.39 -7.18 16.19
C LEU A 30 4.34 -8.36 16.39
N ILE A 31 5.64 -8.10 16.47
CA ILE A 31 6.67 -9.13 16.70
C ILE A 31 6.41 -9.86 18.02
N ARG A 32 5.99 -9.16 19.07
CA ARG A 32 5.69 -9.76 20.37
C ARG A 32 4.49 -10.70 20.33
N ARG A 33 3.50 -10.42 19.48
CA ARG A 33 2.24 -11.18 19.35
C ARG A 33 2.33 -12.33 18.34
N LEU A 34 2.95 -12.07 17.20
CA LEU A 34 2.92 -12.96 16.02
C LEU A 34 4.32 -13.39 15.55
N GLY A 35 5.37 -13.02 16.29
CA GLY A 35 6.75 -13.33 15.95
C GLY A 35 7.25 -12.62 14.70
N TRP A 36 8.42 -13.05 14.24
CA TRP A 36 9.04 -12.52 13.03
C TRP A 36 8.28 -12.88 11.75
N SER A 37 7.54 -13.99 11.75
CA SER A 37 6.67 -14.36 10.62
C SER A 37 5.53 -13.35 10.44
N GLY A 38 4.88 -12.91 11.53
CA GLY A 38 3.89 -11.85 11.48
C GLY A 38 4.48 -10.51 10.97
N TYR A 39 5.69 -10.17 11.40
CA TYR A 39 6.40 -8.98 10.91
C TYR A 39 6.76 -9.07 9.42
N GLY A 40 7.20 -10.23 8.94
CA GLY A 40 7.44 -10.47 7.52
C GLY A 40 6.16 -10.32 6.68
N ARG A 41 5.06 -10.90 7.15
CA ARG A 41 3.74 -10.76 6.50
C ARG A 41 3.27 -9.30 6.48
N TRP A 42 3.55 -8.51 7.52
CA TRP A 42 3.26 -7.07 7.50
C TRP A 42 3.98 -6.34 6.36
N TRP A 43 5.24 -6.66 6.08
CA TRP A 43 5.93 -6.08 4.93
C TRP A 43 5.34 -6.54 3.60
N ARG A 44 4.89 -7.79 3.53
CA ARG A 44 4.16 -8.29 2.36
C ARG A 44 2.86 -7.52 2.12
N VAL A 45 2.13 -7.14 3.18
CA VAL A 45 0.97 -6.23 3.08
C VAL A 45 1.37 -4.86 2.55
N CYS A 46 2.48 -4.28 3.03
CA CYS A 46 2.98 -2.99 2.51
C CYS A 46 3.33 -3.04 1.02
N GLU A 47 3.96 -4.13 0.56
CA GLU A 47 4.24 -4.35 -0.86
C GLU A 47 2.96 -4.42 -1.68
N LEU A 48 1.94 -5.12 -1.18
CA LEU A 48 0.64 -5.22 -1.85
C LEU A 48 -0.02 -3.85 -1.97
N LEU A 49 -0.08 -3.07 -0.88
CA LEU A 49 -0.57 -1.68 -0.89
C LEU A 49 0.19 -0.83 -1.91
N ALA A 50 1.52 -0.88 -1.94
CA ALA A 50 2.32 -0.12 -2.91
C ALA A 50 2.02 -0.52 -4.38
N SER A 51 1.81 -1.82 -4.63
CA SER A 51 1.56 -2.37 -5.96
C SER A 51 0.12 -2.17 -6.46
N ASN A 52 -0.83 -1.88 -5.57
CA ASN A 52 -2.21 -1.63 -5.90
C ASN A 52 -2.42 -0.17 -6.32
N LYS A 53 -3.28 0.04 -7.32
CA LYS A 53 -3.72 1.39 -7.66
C LYS A 53 -4.62 1.88 -6.51
N GLY A 54 -4.34 3.09 -6.03
CA GLY A 54 -5.03 3.70 -4.89
C GLY A 54 -4.58 3.20 -3.52
N HIS A 55 -3.62 2.28 -3.46
CA HIS A 55 -2.97 1.86 -2.20
C HIS A 55 -3.91 1.33 -1.13
N VAL A 56 -4.92 0.58 -1.57
CA VAL A 56 -5.88 -0.11 -0.70
C VAL A 56 -5.91 -1.61 -1.02
N ILE A 57 -6.36 -2.41 -0.06
CA ILE A 57 -6.61 -3.85 -0.22
C ILE A 57 -8.07 -4.15 0.16
N PRO A 58 -8.89 -4.70 -0.74
CA PRO A 58 -10.22 -5.19 -0.40
C PRO A 58 -10.17 -6.23 0.73
N PHE A 59 -11.14 -6.18 1.66
CA PHE A 59 -11.18 -7.11 2.80
C PHE A 59 -12.60 -7.36 3.34
N SER A 60 -13.62 -7.08 2.52
CA SER A 60 -15.03 -7.07 2.97
C SER A 60 -15.70 -8.43 2.78
N THR A 61 -15.28 -9.19 1.78
CA THR A 61 -15.86 -10.49 1.42
C THR A 61 -14.98 -11.66 1.86
N GLU A 62 -15.53 -12.86 1.87
CA GLU A 62 -14.74 -14.09 2.09
C GLU A 62 -13.73 -14.31 0.96
N GLU A 63 -14.10 -13.99 -0.29
CA GLU A 63 -13.20 -14.05 -1.44
C GLU A 63 -11.99 -13.12 -1.26
N ASP A 64 -12.20 -11.89 -0.79
CA ASP A 64 -11.11 -10.95 -0.48
C ASP A 64 -10.13 -11.54 0.55
N LYS A 65 -10.67 -12.20 1.59
CA LYS A 65 -9.88 -12.81 2.67
C LYS A 65 -9.09 -14.00 2.18
N LEU A 66 -9.67 -14.83 1.31
CA LEU A 66 -8.99 -15.97 0.70
C LEU A 66 -7.86 -15.48 -0.24
N ILE A 67 -8.13 -14.49 -1.08
CA ILE A 67 -7.11 -13.89 -1.96
C ILE A 67 -5.96 -13.31 -1.13
N LEU A 68 -6.26 -12.57 -0.06
CA LEU A 68 -5.22 -12.05 0.83
C LEU A 68 -4.49 -13.19 1.55
N GLY A 69 -5.20 -14.24 1.95
CA GLY A 69 -4.65 -15.45 2.54
C GLY A 69 -3.61 -16.11 1.64
N ASP A 70 -3.93 -16.31 0.36
CA ASP A 70 -2.99 -16.86 -0.63
C ASP A 70 -1.75 -15.99 -0.77
N VAL A 71 -1.92 -14.66 -0.86
CA VAL A 71 -0.80 -13.71 -0.98
C VAL A 71 0.11 -13.73 0.26
N LEU A 72 -0.48 -13.93 1.44
CA LEU A 72 0.22 -13.96 2.73
C LEU A 72 0.62 -15.36 3.17
N GLN A 73 0.31 -16.38 2.36
CA GLN A 73 0.56 -17.79 2.65
C GLN A 73 -0.05 -18.21 3.99
N PHE A 74 -1.34 -17.94 4.16
CA PHE A 74 -2.21 -18.59 5.15
C PHE A 74 -2.88 -19.82 4.53
N GLY A 75 -3.18 -20.81 5.36
CA GLY A 75 -3.64 -22.12 4.89
C GLY A 75 -2.60 -22.88 4.06
N ASP A 76 -3.02 -24.01 3.50
CA ASP A 76 -2.23 -24.91 2.67
C ASP A 76 -2.70 -24.95 1.20
N GLY A 77 -3.65 -24.09 0.83
CA GLY A 77 -4.24 -24.04 -0.51
C GLY A 77 -5.23 -25.17 -0.81
N SER A 78 -5.64 -25.96 0.18
CA SER A 78 -6.69 -26.96 0.01
C SER A 78 -8.09 -26.38 0.32
N ASN A 79 -9.11 -26.76 -0.46
CA ASN A 79 -10.49 -26.28 -0.28
C ASN A 79 -11.07 -26.60 1.11
N PHE A 80 -10.57 -27.65 1.79
CA PHE A 80 -11.03 -28.01 3.13
C PHE A 80 -10.59 -26.99 4.19
N CYS A 81 -9.56 -26.20 3.90
CA CYS A 81 -8.96 -25.24 4.82
C CYS A 81 -9.37 -23.79 4.56
N GLU A 82 -10.32 -23.51 3.67
CA GLU A 82 -10.75 -22.13 3.36
C GLU A 82 -11.29 -21.39 4.60
N LEU A 83 -12.11 -22.05 5.41
CA LEU A 83 -12.64 -21.45 6.65
C LEU A 83 -11.51 -21.12 7.63
N LEU A 84 -10.54 -22.03 7.78
CA LEU A 84 -9.38 -21.81 8.64
C LEU A 84 -8.52 -20.65 8.12
N CYS A 85 -8.29 -20.58 6.80
CA CYS A 85 -7.57 -19.47 6.18
C CYS A 85 -8.27 -18.13 6.46
N ILE A 86 -9.60 -18.07 6.29
CA ILE A 86 -10.40 -16.88 6.59
C ILE A 86 -10.23 -16.45 8.05
N GLU A 87 -10.28 -17.39 9.00
CA GLU A 87 -10.08 -17.09 10.42
C GLU A 87 -8.66 -16.58 10.72
N GLU A 88 -7.62 -17.23 10.19
CA GLU A 88 -6.23 -16.85 10.40
C GLU A 88 -5.90 -15.47 9.81
N VAL A 89 -6.35 -15.22 8.58
CA VAL A 89 -6.16 -13.93 7.89
C VAL A 89 -6.92 -12.83 8.63
N THR A 90 -8.16 -13.08 9.03
CA THR A 90 -8.97 -12.12 9.80
C THR A 90 -8.27 -11.79 11.12
N ALA A 91 -7.83 -12.79 11.88
CA ALA A 91 -7.12 -12.58 13.12
C ALA A 91 -5.82 -11.78 12.91
N PHE A 92 -5.07 -12.05 11.85
CA PHE A 92 -3.86 -11.30 11.49
C PHE A 92 -4.18 -9.82 11.18
N VAL A 93 -5.17 -9.56 10.34
CA VAL A 93 -5.58 -8.20 9.99
C VAL A 93 -6.12 -7.44 11.20
N ASP A 94 -6.91 -8.10 12.06
CA ASP A 94 -7.38 -7.52 13.32
C ASP A 94 -6.23 -7.11 14.24
N GLN A 95 -5.15 -7.90 14.28
CA GLN A 95 -3.95 -7.49 15.01
C GLN A 95 -3.36 -6.21 14.42
N LEU A 96 -3.21 -6.11 13.09
CA LEU A 96 -2.66 -4.92 12.42
C LEU A 96 -3.51 -3.67 12.62
N LEU A 97 -4.83 -3.81 12.57
CA LEU A 97 -5.79 -2.74 12.87
C LEU A 97 -5.67 -2.31 14.33
N SER A 98 -5.65 -3.26 15.27
CA SER A 98 -5.60 -2.97 16.71
C SER A 98 -4.33 -2.23 17.16
N ILE A 99 -3.21 -2.44 16.46
CA ILE A 99 -1.94 -1.75 16.74
C ILE A 99 -1.76 -0.48 15.89
N GLY A 100 -2.70 -0.20 14.98
CA GLY A 100 -2.68 0.97 14.11
C GLY A 100 -1.60 0.93 13.03
N LEU A 101 -1.22 -0.27 12.57
CA LEU A 101 -0.44 -0.45 11.34
C LEU A 101 -1.35 -0.38 10.11
N LEU A 102 -2.60 -0.83 10.23
CA LEU A 102 -3.64 -0.63 9.22
C LEU A 102 -4.78 0.24 9.76
N GLN A 103 -5.56 0.75 8.83
CA GLN A 103 -6.86 1.37 9.03
C GLN A 103 -7.84 0.84 7.98
N THR A 104 -9.13 1.09 8.17
CA THR A 104 -10.17 0.77 7.21
C THR A 104 -10.70 2.07 6.61
N ASP A 105 -10.79 2.14 5.29
CA ASP A 105 -11.36 3.29 4.59
C ASP A 105 -12.91 3.27 4.62
N GLU A 106 -13.54 4.25 4.00
CA GLU A 106 -15.00 4.37 3.93
C GLU A 106 -15.69 3.21 3.19
N ASN A 107 -14.95 2.44 2.39
CA ASN A 107 -15.45 1.33 1.59
C ASN A 107 -15.16 -0.04 2.23
N GLY A 108 -14.56 -0.08 3.42
CA GLY A 108 -14.17 -1.32 4.08
C GLY A 108 -12.81 -1.88 3.62
N CYS A 109 -12.07 -1.16 2.79
CA CYS A 109 -10.74 -1.58 2.35
C CYS A 109 -9.67 -1.26 3.38
N LEU A 110 -8.63 -2.09 3.44
CA LEU A 110 -7.47 -1.88 4.30
C LEU A 110 -6.52 -0.86 3.67
N GLU A 111 -6.06 0.08 4.49
CA GLU A 111 -5.10 1.09 4.08
C GLU A 111 -4.05 1.39 5.16
N ASN A 112 -2.98 2.07 4.75
CA ASN A 112 -1.93 2.55 5.65
C ASN A 112 -1.66 4.04 5.37
N PRO A 113 -1.86 4.94 6.36
CA PRO A 113 -1.66 6.38 6.16
C PRO A 113 -0.26 6.75 5.65
N ARG A 114 0.77 6.06 6.13
CA ARG A 114 2.16 6.30 5.71
C ARG A 114 2.38 5.92 4.23
N MET A 115 1.68 4.89 3.74
CA MET A 115 1.72 4.55 2.31
C MET A 115 1.12 5.66 1.46
N HIS A 116 0.00 6.26 1.88
CA HIS A 116 -0.60 7.42 1.19
C HIS A 116 0.29 8.65 1.22
N GLU A 117 0.96 8.92 2.34
CA GLU A 117 1.95 10.00 2.44
C GLU A 117 3.13 9.78 1.47
N ASN A 118 3.66 8.55 1.43
CA ASN A 118 4.69 8.16 0.47
C ASN A 118 4.21 8.38 -0.96
N ALA A 119 3.03 7.85 -1.30
CA ALA A 119 2.42 7.96 -2.62
C ALA A 119 2.23 9.43 -3.04
N LEU A 120 1.78 10.29 -2.13
CA LEU A 120 1.60 11.73 -2.39
C LEU A 120 2.94 12.41 -2.70
N SER A 121 4.03 12.04 -2.02
CA SER A 121 5.37 12.53 -2.35
C SER A 121 5.78 12.16 -3.77
N PHE A 122 5.50 10.93 -4.21
CA PHE A 122 5.73 10.49 -5.60
C PHE A 122 4.79 11.20 -6.59
N GLY A 123 3.52 11.38 -6.26
CA GLY A 123 2.55 12.12 -7.07
C GLY A 123 3.01 13.57 -7.33
N LYS A 124 3.54 14.25 -6.33
CA LYS A 124 4.15 15.59 -6.46
C LYS A 124 5.35 15.57 -7.42
N LYS A 125 6.24 14.59 -7.32
CA LYS A 125 7.39 14.42 -8.23
C LYS A 125 6.93 14.16 -9.68
N ARG A 126 5.95 13.29 -9.87
CA ARG A 126 5.33 13.00 -11.18
C ARG A 126 4.72 14.25 -11.80
N ALA A 127 3.97 15.04 -11.03
CA ALA A 127 3.36 16.28 -11.48
C ALA A 127 4.42 17.31 -11.91
N ALA A 128 5.49 17.46 -11.13
CA ALA A 128 6.60 18.37 -11.44
C ALA A 128 7.35 17.94 -12.71
N GLY A 129 7.64 16.64 -12.86
CA GLY A 129 8.30 16.09 -14.05
C GLY A 129 7.53 16.36 -15.34
N ARG A 130 6.19 16.28 -15.31
CA ARG A 130 5.33 16.63 -16.46
C ARG A 130 5.39 18.11 -16.85
N LYS A 131 5.59 19.01 -15.89
CA LYS A 131 5.78 20.45 -16.18
C LYS A 131 7.16 20.73 -16.76
N GLY A 132 8.19 20.09 -16.22
CA GLY A 132 9.59 20.26 -16.65
C GLY A 132 9.89 19.69 -18.04
N GLY A 133 9.22 18.60 -18.44
CA GLY A 133 9.37 17.99 -19.76
C GLY A 133 8.67 18.71 -20.91
N ARG A 134 8.01 19.86 -20.66
CA ARG A 134 7.32 20.61 -21.71
C ARG A 134 8.36 21.35 -22.57
N PRO A 135 8.39 21.14 -23.90
CA PRO A 135 9.27 21.91 -24.78
C PRO A 135 9.01 23.40 -24.62
N ARG A 136 10.07 24.22 -24.45
CA ARG A 136 9.93 25.67 -24.50
C ARG A 136 9.45 26.06 -25.89
N LYS A 137 8.37 26.86 -25.97
CA LYS A 137 7.88 27.41 -27.23
C LYS A 137 8.96 28.37 -27.73
N ASN A 138 9.60 28.08 -28.86
CA ASN A 138 10.52 29.04 -29.48
C ASN A 138 9.74 30.32 -29.81
N PRO A 139 10.26 31.52 -29.50
CA PRO A 139 9.65 32.75 -29.95
C PRO A 139 9.63 32.77 -31.48
N GLN A 140 8.46 33.04 -32.08
CA GLN A 140 8.37 33.29 -33.51
C GLN A 140 9.19 34.53 -33.84
N PRO A 141 10.00 34.52 -34.92
CA PRO A 141 10.69 35.72 -35.36
C PRO A 141 9.66 36.77 -35.77
N ASP A 142 9.82 37.99 -35.26
CA ASP A 142 9.00 39.14 -35.64
C ASP A 142 9.05 39.33 -37.15
N GLN A 143 7.91 39.09 -37.81
CA GLN A 143 7.71 39.44 -39.21
C GLN A 143 7.26 40.90 -39.26
N ASN A 144 8.22 41.83 -39.15
CA ASN A 144 8.07 43.21 -39.59
C ASN A 144 9.48 43.81 -39.79
N ALA A 145 10.02 43.62 -40.99
CA ALA A 145 11.14 44.37 -41.55
C ALA A 145 10.75 44.83 -42.95
#